data_AF-A0A502XEE7-F1
#
_entry.id   AF-A0A502XEE7-F1
#
_cell.length_a   1.000
_cell.length_b   1.000
_cell.length_c   1.000
_cell.angle_alpha   90.00
_cell.angle_beta   90.00
_cell.angle_gamma   90.00
#
_symmetry.space_group_name_H-M   'P 1'
#
loop_
_entity.id
_entity.type
_entity.pdbx_description
1 polymer ?
#
loop_
_entity_poly.entity_id
_entity_poly.type
_entity_poly.pdbx_seq_one_letter_code
_entity_poly.pdbx_strand_id
1 'polypeptide(L)'
;MNNQTRNPEMIPNNFAANWRRAIESGDASGFMDREDLVGFFTATGANTGGYDTFMKLTDDEKDHVVEMRSHYPAESLEAATRAHAKRSEAAQAVIARNKANLVTTPAASEPPKSVSWEKAIAKTNASFGMMAADIYARRNKARGV
;
A
#
# COMPACT_ATOMS: atom_id res chain seq x y z
N MET A 1 -19.49 -17.52 -25.76
CA MET A 1 -18.98 -18.00 -24.47
C MET A 1 -17.46 -18.09 -24.61
N ASN A 2 -16.74 -17.05 -24.20
CA ASN A 2 -15.29 -17.03 -24.32
C ASN A 2 -14.70 -17.81 -23.15
N ASN A 3 -14.20 -19.01 -23.45
CA ASN A 3 -13.39 -19.80 -22.52
C ASN A 3 -12.06 -19.06 -22.33
N GLN A 4 -12.05 -18.20 -21.33
CA GLN A 4 -10.86 -17.65 -20.72
C GLN A 4 -10.15 -18.82 -20.03
N THR A 5 -9.27 -19.49 -20.76
CA THR A 5 -8.24 -20.36 -20.22
C THR A 5 -7.47 -19.56 -19.18
N ARG A 6 -7.89 -19.71 -17.91
CA ARG A 6 -7.11 -19.33 -16.75
C ARG A 6 -5.83 -20.16 -16.86
N ASN A 7 -4.74 -19.54 -17.30
CA ASN A 7 -3.42 -20.10 -17.08
C ASN A 7 -3.36 -20.47 -15.59
N PRO A 8 -2.91 -21.68 -15.22
CA PRO A 8 -2.62 -21.96 -13.82
C PRO A 8 -1.61 -20.89 -13.39
N GLU A 9 -2.02 -20.01 -12.47
CA GLU A 9 -1.17 -18.96 -11.95
C GLU A 9 0.00 -19.63 -11.23
N MET A 10 1.11 -19.74 -11.96
CA MET A 10 2.36 -20.32 -11.49
C MET A 10 3.10 -19.27 -10.66
N ILE A 11 3.75 -19.75 -9.60
CA ILE A 11 4.81 -19.01 -8.92
C ILE A 11 5.73 -18.37 -9.98
N PRO A 12 6.00 -17.05 -9.89
CA PRO A 12 6.75 -16.36 -10.91
C PRO A 12 8.09 -17.04 -11.22
N ASN A 13 8.37 -17.31 -12.49
CA ASN A 13 9.62 -17.96 -12.93
C ASN A 13 10.88 -17.16 -12.58
N ASN A 14 10.73 -15.87 -12.25
CA ASN A 14 11.82 -15.02 -11.78
C ASN A 14 12.20 -15.29 -10.31
N PHE A 15 11.44 -16.12 -9.58
CA PHE A 15 11.79 -16.55 -8.25
C PHE A 15 12.91 -17.59 -8.29
N ALA A 16 13.83 -17.42 -7.35
CA ALA A 16 14.88 -18.40 -7.11
C ALA A 16 14.25 -19.77 -6.75
N ALA A 17 14.93 -20.85 -7.14
CA ALA A 17 14.35 -22.20 -7.06
C ALA A 17 13.99 -22.61 -5.61
N ASN A 18 14.79 -22.18 -4.64
CA ASN A 18 14.54 -22.30 -3.21
C ASN A 18 13.24 -21.60 -2.79
N TRP A 19 12.95 -20.41 -3.31
CA TRP A 19 11.73 -19.67 -2.97
C TRP A 19 10.48 -20.32 -3.56
N ARG A 20 10.59 -20.85 -4.78
CA ARG A 20 9.49 -21.60 -5.42
C ARG A 20 9.15 -22.84 -4.61
N ARG A 21 10.17 -23.62 -4.25
CA ARG A 21 10.00 -24.81 -3.41
C ARG A 21 9.38 -24.48 -2.06
N ALA A 22 9.81 -23.38 -1.42
CA ALA A 22 9.26 -22.97 -0.13
C ALA A 22 7.76 -22.60 -0.21
N ILE A 23 7.33 -21.97 -1.31
CA ILE A 23 5.92 -21.68 -1.56
C ILE A 23 5.12 -22.96 -1.86
N GLU A 24 5.67 -23.86 -2.68
CA GLU A 24 5.01 -25.13 -3.04
C GLU A 24 4.82 -26.05 -1.83
N SER A 25 5.82 -26.13 -0.95
CA SER A 25 5.82 -27.08 0.17
C SER A 25 5.47 -26.47 1.53
N GLY A 26 5.33 -25.15 1.61
CA GLY A 26 5.15 -24.42 2.89
C GLY A 26 6.36 -24.53 3.83
N ASP A 27 7.52 -24.93 3.31
CA ASP A 27 8.69 -25.24 4.12
C ASP A 27 9.82 -24.22 3.90
N ALA A 28 10.22 -23.58 4.99
CA ALA A 28 11.31 -22.62 5.01
C ALA A 28 12.72 -23.28 5.04
N SER A 29 12.82 -24.61 5.12
CA SER A 29 14.10 -25.32 5.11
C SER A 29 14.92 -25.14 3.82
N GLY A 30 14.28 -24.66 2.75
CA GLY A 30 14.93 -24.31 1.48
C GLY A 30 15.68 -22.99 1.49
N PHE A 31 15.49 -22.12 2.48
CA PHE A 31 16.18 -20.82 2.55
C PHE A 31 17.63 -20.99 3.00
N MET A 32 18.55 -20.32 2.31
CA MET A 32 19.99 -20.46 2.55
C MET A 32 20.43 -19.74 3.81
N ASP A 33 19.85 -18.58 4.08
CA ASP A 33 20.15 -17.74 5.23
C ASP A 33 18.97 -16.81 5.59
N ARG A 34 19.16 -16.01 6.64
CA ARG A 34 18.17 -15.03 7.09
C ARG A 34 17.89 -13.96 6.04
N GLU A 35 18.89 -13.53 5.28
CA GLU A 35 18.75 -12.46 4.28
C GLU A 35 17.92 -12.94 3.07
N ASP A 36 18.06 -14.21 2.69
CA ASP A 36 17.26 -14.90 1.68
C ASP A 36 15.77 -14.92 2.10
N LEU A 37 15.52 -15.18 3.38
CA LEU A 37 14.17 -15.19 3.98
C LEU A 37 13.55 -13.79 4.06
N VAL A 38 14.34 -12.77 4.43
CA VAL A 38 13.95 -11.34 4.38
C VAL A 38 13.67 -10.89 2.94
N GLY A 39 14.50 -11.32 1.99
CA GLY A 39 14.33 -11.06 0.56
C GLY A 39 13.03 -11.64 0.02
N PHE A 40 12.75 -12.89 0.39
CA PHE A 40 11.50 -13.58 0.05
C PHE A 40 10.27 -12.86 0.59
N PHE A 41 10.26 -12.48 1.87
CA PHE A 41 9.15 -11.72 2.45
C PHE A 41 9.00 -10.32 1.86
N THR A 42 10.10 -9.71 1.40
CA THR A 42 10.05 -8.45 0.66
C THR A 42 9.38 -8.66 -0.71
N ALA A 43 9.67 -9.75 -1.41
CA ALA A 43 9.13 -10.06 -2.73
C ALA A 43 7.66 -10.53 -2.71
N THR A 44 7.20 -11.11 -1.60
CA THR A 44 5.82 -11.59 -1.41
C THR A 44 4.97 -10.68 -0.51
N GLY A 45 5.54 -9.59 0.00
CA GLY A 45 4.89 -8.71 0.98
C GLY A 45 3.87 -7.76 0.38
N ALA A 46 2.66 -7.78 0.93
CA ALA A 46 1.63 -6.80 0.59
C ALA A 46 2.10 -5.36 0.84
N ASN A 47 2.80 -5.15 1.97
CA ASN A 47 3.26 -3.84 2.39
C ASN A 47 4.62 -3.44 1.81
N THR A 48 5.35 -4.36 1.16
CA THR A 48 6.73 -4.14 0.67
C THR A 48 6.81 -3.84 -0.82
N GLY A 49 5.70 -3.96 -1.56
CA GLY A 49 5.65 -3.76 -3.01
C GLY A 49 5.62 -5.07 -3.80
N GLY A 50 5.67 -6.20 -3.10
CA GLY A 50 5.45 -7.55 -3.64
C GLY A 50 3.98 -7.97 -3.71
N TYR A 51 3.04 -7.05 -3.50
CA TYR A 51 1.60 -7.36 -3.47
C TYR A 51 1.12 -7.97 -4.79
N ASP A 52 1.56 -7.43 -5.93
CA ASP A 52 1.23 -7.99 -7.25
C ASP A 52 1.73 -9.42 -7.43
N THR A 53 2.83 -9.77 -6.79
CA THR A 53 3.36 -11.13 -6.81
C THR A 53 2.56 -12.05 -5.91
N PHE A 54 2.25 -11.59 -4.70
CA PHE A 54 1.42 -12.34 -3.75
C PHE A 54 0.00 -12.60 -4.29
N MET A 55 -0.57 -11.65 -5.01
CA MET A 55 -1.91 -11.79 -5.61
C MET A 55 -1.95 -12.81 -6.76
N LYS A 56 -0.82 -13.07 -7.40
CA LYS A 56 -0.68 -14.09 -8.46
C LYS A 56 -0.41 -15.49 -7.92
N LEU A 57 -0.33 -15.66 -6.61
CA LEU A 57 -0.25 -16.99 -6.00
C LEU A 57 -1.65 -17.58 -5.89
N THR A 58 -1.74 -18.91 -5.94
CA THR A 58 -2.95 -19.64 -5.59
C THR A 58 -3.27 -19.48 -4.09
N ASP A 59 -4.48 -19.81 -3.67
CA ASP A 59 -4.89 -19.60 -2.28
C ASP A 59 -4.10 -20.48 -1.30
N ASP A 60 -3.80 -21.73 -1.68
CA ASP A 60 -2.95 -22.63 -0.89
C ASP A 60 -1.51 -22.06 -0.72
N GLU A 61 -0.95 -21.51 -1.80
CA GLU A 61 0.38 -20.88 -1.78
C GLU A 61 0.40 -19.59 -0.95
N LYS A 62 -0.69 -18.82 -0.95
CA LYS A 62 -0.84 -17.65 -0.07
C LYS A 62 -0.87 -18.09 1.39
N ASP A 63 -1.59 -19.15 1.72
CA ASP A 63 -1.66 -19.67 3.08
C ASP A 63 -0.29 -20.13 3.57
N HIS A 64 0.48 -20.84 2.74
CA HIS A 64 1.87 -21.18 3.04
C HIS A 64 2.75 -19.96 3.31
N VAL A 65 2.61 -18.89 2.53
CA VAL A 65 3.35 -17.62 2.76
C VAL A 65 2.94 -16.96 4.07
N VAL A 66 1.65 -16.98 4.42
CA VAL A 66 1.13 -16.42 5.68
C VAL A 66 1.60 -17.25 6.88
N GLU A 67 1.60 -18.58 6.76
CA GLU A 67 2.12 -19.49 7.76
C GLU A 67 3.61 -19.27 8.00
N MET A 68 4.42 -19.19 6.93
CA MET A 68 5.85 -18.88 7.03
C MET A 68 6.10 -17.55 7.73
N ARG A 69 5.30 -16.51 7.47
CA ARG A 69 5.45 -15.22 8.20
C ARG A 69 5.15 -15.34 9.68
N SER A 70 4.22 -16.21 10.04
CA SER A 70 3.86 -16.46 11.44
C SER A 70 4.99 -17.20 12.16
N HIS A 71 5.73 -18.07 11.47
CA HIS A 71 6.91 -18.75 12.00
C HIS A 71 8.16 -17.87 12.08
N TYR A 72 8.31 -16.89 11.17
CA TYR A 72 9.47 -16.01 11.08
C TYR A 72 9.09 -14.52 11.21
N PRO A 73 8.55 -14.09 12.37
CA PRO A 73 8.03 -12.74 12.54
C PRO A 73 9.12 -11.66 12.54
N ALA A 74 10.34 -11.99 12.98
CA ALA A 74 11.45 -11.04 13.03
C ALA A 74 11.93 -10.67 11.62
N GLU A 75 12.09 -11.66 10.76
CA GLU A 75 12.48 -11.53 9.36
C GLU A 75 11.38 -10.85 8.54
N SER A 76 10.11 -11.18 8.84
CA SER A 76 8.97 -10.52 8.21
C SER A 76 8.89 -9.03 8.56
N LEU A 77 9.12 -8.68 9.83
CA LEU A 77 9.20 -7.29 10.28
C LEU A 77 10.39 -6.56 9.65
N GLU A 78 11.55 -7.22 9.58
CA GLU A 78 12.73 -6.65 8.93
C GLU A 78 12.49 -6.36 7.44
N ALA A 79 11.85 -7.29 6.71
CA ALA A 79 11.45 -7.07 5.33
C ALA A 79 10.52 -5.85 5.18
N ALA A 80 9.52 -5.72 6.08
CA ALA A 80 8.61 -4.58 6.09
C ALA A 80 9.33 -3.25 6.36
N THR A 81 10.22 -3.21 7.36
CA THR A 81 10.98 -2.01 7.72
C THR A 81 11.96 -1.59 6.62
N ARG A 82 12.67 -2.55 6.01
CA ARG A 82 13.61 -2.29 4.91
C ARG A 82 12.90 -1.77 3.67
N ALA A 83 11.72 -2.31 3.34
CA ALA A 83 10.91 -1.80 2.24
C ALA A 83 10.38 -0.39 2.52
N HIS A 84 9.96 -0.11 3.76
CA HIS A 84 9.52 1.22 4.16
C HIS A 84 10.66 2.25 4.09
N ALA A 85 11.87 1.89 4.54
CA ALA A 85 13.06 2.73 4.45
C ALA A 85 13.37 3.11 2.99
N LYS A 86 13.39 2.14 2.07
CA LYS A 86 13.59 2.40 0.63
C LYS A 86 12.53 3.33 0.03
N ARG A 87 11.26 3.18 0.42
CA ARG A 87 10.19 4.08 -0.03
C ARG A 87 10.37 5.50 0.52
N SER A 88 10.79 5.62 1.78
CA SER A 88 11.08 6.91 2.39
C SER A 88 12.24 7.62 1.70
N GLU A 89 13.33 6.92 1.37
CA GLU A 89 14.45 7.46 0.60
C GLU A 89 14.01 7.93 -0.80
N ALA A 90 13.23 7.11 -1.51
CA ALA A 90 12.68 7.47 -2.81
C ALA A 90 11.78 8.72 -2.73
N ALA A 91 10.93 8.81 -1.70
CA ALA A 91 10.09 9.98 -1.46
C ALA A 91 10.93 11.23 -1.14
N GLN A 92 11.97 11.09 -0.33
CA GLN A 92 12.90 12.19 -0.03
C GLN A 92 13.66 12.66 -1.27
N ALA A 93 14.09 11.74 -2.15
CA ALA A 93 14.73 12.08 -3.42
C ALA A 93 13.79 12.86 -4.35
N VAL A 94 12.50 12.50 -4.40
CA VAL A 94 11.48 13.25 -5.16
C VAL A 94 11.26 14.65 -4.57
N ILE A 95 11.17 14.77 -3.24
CA ILE A 95 11.04 16.06 -2.56
C ILE A 95 12.26 16.93 -2.81
N ALA A 96 13.47 16.38 -2.74
CA ALA A 96 14.71 17.09 -3.02
C ALA A 96 14.78 17.58 -4.47
N ARG A 97 14.40 16.74 -5.44
CA ARG A 97 14.31 17.12 -6.86
C ARG A 97 13.28 18.23 -7.10
N ASN A 98 12.11 18.13 -6.47
CA ASN A 98 11.08 19.17 -6.59
C ASN A 98 11.52 20.50 -5.95
N LYS A 99 12.23 20.45 -4.81
CA LYS A 99 12.84 21.66 -4.21
C LYS A 99 13.91 22.27 -5.12
N ALA A 100 14.76 21.47 -5.75
CA ALA A 100 15.76 21.97 -6.70
C ALA A 100 15.10 22.66 -7.91
N ASN A 101 14.01 22.10 -8.45
CA ASN A 101 13.28 22.70 -9.57
C ASN A 101 12.53 23.99 -9.20
N LEU A 102 12.20 24.21 -7.92
CA LEU A 102 11.56 25.45 -7.44
C LEU A 102 12.56 26.60 -7.23
N VAL A 103 13.86 26.32 -7.12
CA VAL A 103 14.90 27.34 -6.91
C VAL A 103 15.43 27.92 -8.22
N THR A 104 15.18 27.26 -9.36
CA THR A 104 15.71 27.67 -10.68
C THR A 104 14.79 28.61 -11.47
N THR A 105 13.64 29.03 -10.94
CA THR A 105 12.80 30.06 -11.56
C THR A 105 13.19 31.45 -11.06
N PRO A 106 13.70 32.36 -11.92
CA PRO A 106 13.89 33.75 -11.55
C PRO A 106 12.51 34.42 -11.33
N ALA A 107 12.48 35.35 -10.38
CA ALA A 107 11.32 36.06 -9.86
C ALA A 107 10.25 36.44 -10.90
N ALA A 108 9.04 35.91 -10.73
CA ALA A 108 7.81 36.59 -11.10
C ALA A 108 6.91 36.60 -9.86
N SER A 109 6.82 37.77 -9.24
CA SER A 109 5.91 38.08 -8.15
C SER A 109 4.46 37.97 -8.63
N GLU A 110 3.83 36.82 -8.39
CA GLU A 110 2.37 36.69 -8.37
C GLU A 110 1.96 36.02 -7.04
N PRO A 111 1.02 36.59 -6.27
CA PRO A 111 0.54 35.92 -5.07
C PRO A 111 -0.18 34.61 -5.46
N PRO A 112 0.14 33.47 -4.82
CA PRO A 112 -0.53 32.22 -5.14
C PRO A 112 -2.02 32.35 -4.78
N LYS A 113 -2.90 32.14 -5.76
CA LYS A 113 -4.35 32.01 -5.57
C LYS A 113 -4.64 30.84 -4.62
N SER A 114 -4.66 31.09 -3.32
CA SER A 114 -5.05 30.16 -2.25
C SER A 114 -6.56 29.87 -2.18
N VAL A 115 -7.32 30.19 -3.24
CA VAL A 115 -8.78 30.29 -3.19
C VAL A 115 -9.51 28.93 -3.27
N SER A 116 -8.82 27.83 -3.59
CA SER A 116 -9.47 26.52 -3.73
C SER A 116 -9.69 25.80 -2.39
N TRP A 117 -8.75 25.94 -1.44
CA TRP A 117 -8.81 25.26 -0.14
C TRP A 117 -9.85 25.87 0.79
N GLU A 118 -9.88 27.21 0.88
CA GLU A 118 -10.90 27.92 1.68
C GLU A 118 -12.31 27.64 1.16
N LYS A 119 -12.49 27.58 -0.17
CA LYS A 119 -13.77 27.28 -0.79
C LYS A 119 -14.21 25.83 -0.55
N ALA A 120 -13.26 24.89 -0.50
CA ALA A 120 -13.52 23.51 -0.13
C ALA A 120 -13.95 23.39 1.35
N ILE A 121 -13.24 24.07 2.27
CA ILE A 121 -13.59 24.10 3.70
C ILE A 121 -14.96 24.73 3.92
N ALA A 122 -15.25 25.87 3.27
CA ALA A 122 -16.53 26.55 3.36
C ALA A 122 -17.69 25.67 2.86
N LYS A 123 -17.49 24.95 1.74
CA LYS A 123 -18.50 24.02 1.20
C LYS A 123 -18.78 22.86 2.17
N THR A 124 -17.73 22.29 2.75
CA THR A 124 -17.85 21.20 3.73
C THR A 124 -18.57 21.68 5.00
N ASN A 125 -18.19 22.84 5.56
CA ASN A 125 -18.83 23.40 6.75
C ASN A 125 -20.31 23.75 6.51
N ALA A 126 -20.66 24.29 5.33
CA ALA A 126 -22.04 24.56 4.97
C ALA A 126 -22.89 23.27 4.86
N SER A 127 -22.31 22.19 4.33
CA SER A 127 -22.98 20.89 4.22
C SER A 127 -23.27 20.29 5.60
N PHE A 128 -22.32 20.37 6.54
CA PHE A 128 -22.54 19.93 7.92
C PHE A 128 -23.59 20.78 8.65
N GLY A 129 -23.61 22.09 8.43
CA GLY A 129 -24.63 22.98 9.00
C GLY A 129 -26.05 22.63 8.54
N MET A 130 -26.25 22.36 7.24
CA MET A 130 -27.56 21.94 6.72
C MET A 130 -27.99 20.56 7.21
N MET A 131 -27.05 19.61 7.33
CA MET A 131 -27.35 18.27 7.84
C MET A 131 -27.73 18.30 9.32
N ALA A 132 -27.04 19.13 10.13
CA ALA A 132 -27.39 19.33 11.53
C ALA A 132 -28.77 19.99 11.69
N ALA A 133 -29.07 21.01 10.89
CA ALA A 133 -30.38 21.68 10.91
C ALA A 133 -31.52 20.70 10.53
N ASP A 134 -31.30 19.85 9.54
CA ASP A 134 -32.28 18.84 9.11
C ASP A 134 -32.48 17.73 10.16
N ILE A 135 -31.41 17.29 10.85
CA ILE A 135 -31.52 16.35 11.98
C ILE A 135 -32.30 16.98 13.15
N TYR A 136 -32.03 18.25 13.49
CA TYR A 136 -32.78 18.97 14.53
C TYR A 136 -34.25 19.17 14.15
N ALA A 137 -34.54 19.53 12.90
CA ALA A 137 -35.91 19.68 12.41
C ALA A 137 -36.69 18.35 12.45
N ARG A 138 -36.06 17.24 12.03
CA ARG A 138 -36.66 15.89 12.16
C ARG A 138 -36.90 15.49 13.60
N ARG A 139 -35.96 15.80 14.50
CA ARG A 139 -36.06 15.50 15.94
C ARG A 139 -37.16 16.30 16.63
N ASN A 140 -37.37 17.58 16.29
CA ASN A 140 -38.46 18.38 16.86
C ASN A 140 -39.82 17.95 16.30
N LYS A 141 -39.90 17.63 14.99
CA LYS A 141 -41.13 17.11 14.37
C LYS A 141 -41.58 15.77 14.97
N ALA A 142 -40.64 14.90 15.36
CA ALA A 142 -40.95 13.64 16.03
C ALA A 142 -41.37 13.78 17.50
N ARG A 143 -41.18 14.95 18.12
CA ARG A 143 -41.47 15.21 19.54
C ARG A 143 -42.70 16.08 19.79
N GLY A 144 -43.43 16.49 18.73
CA GLY A 144 -44.75 17.11 18.85
C GLY A 144 -44.78 18.41 19.66
N VAL A 145 -43.87 19.36 19.34
CA VAL A 145 -44.04 20.78 19.66
C VAL A 145 -44.42 21.51 18.37
#